data_AF-A0A1U8M7P3-F1
#
_entry.id   AF-A0A1U8M7P3-F1
#
_cell.length_a   1.000
_cell.length_b   1.000
_cell.length_c   1.000
_cell.angle_alpha   90.00
_cell.angle_beta   90.00
_cell.angle_gamma   90.00
#
_symmetry.space_group_name_H-M   'P 1'
#
loop_
_entity.id
_entity.type
_entity.pdbx_description
1 polymer ?
#
loop_
_entity_poly.entity_id
_entity_poly.type
_entity_poly.pdbx_seq_one_letter_code
_entity_poly.pdbx_strand_id
1 'polypeptide(L)'
;MVIEAIWNYLMSDEIGMIGEPNIPKLQQNLANAMNIVGLLESEPERVAVLMDKLGQRRYVLILDDVWKKFSLAEVGIPKPTSSNGSKLVLTSRSIDVCRSMDCKVVKVPPLFHEESMNLFLEHAGHGVLKVPSLKEILDNIVRECGGLPLAIAVIAGSMKGINDVAEWRNSLRELREHVRSVKDTDVEIYER
;
A
#
# COMPACT_ATOMS: atom_id res chain seq x y z
N MET A 1 -6.39 8.12 2.39
CA MET A 1 -7.13 8.65 1.22
C MET A 1 -7.01 7.81 -0.05
N VAL A 2 -5.85 7.24 -0.38
CA VAL A 2 -5.67 6.43 -1.61
C VAL A 2 -6.43 5.11 -1.52
N ILE A 3 -6.39 4.49 -0.33
CA ILE A 3 -7.16 3.28 -0.06
C ILE A 3 -8.65 3.59 -0.23
N GLU A 4 -9.21 4.66 0.35
CA GLU A 4 -10.63 5.01 0.21
C GLU A 4 -11.11 5.26 -1.23
N ALA A 5 -10.33 5.92 -2.08
CA ALA A 5 -10.71 6.14 -3.47
C ALA A 5 -10.73 4.84 -4.28
N ILE A 6 -9.81 3.91 -3.98
CA ILE A 6 -9.77 2.57 -4.55
C ILE A 6 -10.88 1.69 -3.93
N TRP A 7 -11.13 1.83 -2.63
CA TRP A 7 -12.14 1.12 -1.84
C TRP A 7 -13.55 1.42 -2.36
N ASN A 8 -13.89 2.69 -2.56
CA ASN A 8 -15.20 3.12 -3.07
C ASN A 8 -15.44 2.72 -4.54
N TYR A 9 -14.38 2.50 -5.32
CA TYR A 9 -14.50 2.04 -6.72
C TYR A 9 -14.56 0.51 -6.86
N LEU A 10 -14.11 -0.25 -5.85
CA LEU A 10 -13.96 -1.72 -5.91
C LEU A 10 -14.95 -2.49 -5.02
N MET A 11 -15.58 -1.85 -4.02
CA MET A 11 -16.48 -2.51 -3.04
C MET A 11 -17.92 -2.74 -3.54
N SER A 12 -18.12 -3.18 -4.79
CA SER A 12 -19.41 -3.75 -5.20
C SER A 12 -19.43 -5.28 -5.16
N ASP A 13 -18.28 -5.95 -5.15
CA ASP A 13 -18.19 -7.40 -5.21
C ASP A 13 -17.00 -7.90 -4.36
N GLU A 14 -17.20 -8.96 -3.57
CA GLU A 14 -16.32 -9.50 -2.51
C GLU A 14 -14.82 -9.67 -2.90
N ILE A 15 -13.90 -9.18 -2.05
CA ILE A 15 -12.44 -9.14 -2.32
C ILE A 15 -11.61 -9.75 -1.17
N GLY A 16 -10.60 -10.55 -1.53
CA GLY A 16 -9.48 -10.96 -0.68
C GLY A 16 -8.16 -10.29 -1.10
N MET A 17 -7.34 -9.90 -0.11
CA MET A 17 -6.04 -9.24 -0.23
C MET A 17 -4.90 -10.28 -0.18
N ILE A 18 -3.94 -10.25 -1.12
CA ILE A 18 -2.83 -11.23 -1.17
C ILE A 18 -1.49 -10.52 -1.40
N GLY A 19 -0.55 -10.70 -0.47
CA GLY A 19 0.83 -10.17 -0.53
C GLY A 19 1.87 -11.22 -0.96
N GLU A 20 2.88 -10.74 -1.72
CA GLU A 20 4.03 -11.41 -2.37
C GLU A 20 3.72 -12.64 -3.27
N PRO A 21 4.28 -12.73 -4.50
CA PRO A 21 4.00 -13.83 -5.42
C PRO A 21 4.88 -15.05 -5.10
N ASN A 22 4.65 -15.66 -3.94
CA ASN A 22 4.85 -17.10 -3.80
C ASN A 22 3.65 -17.76 -4.49
N ILE A 23 3.85 -18.23 -5.73
CA ILE A 23 2.78 -18.78 -6.59
C ILE A 23 1.97 -19.85 -5.84
N PRO A 24 2.57 -20.85 -5.18
CA PRO A 24 1.82 -21.80 -4.35
C PRO A 24 0.94 -21.14 -3.27
N LYS A 25 1.46 -20.14 -2.55
CA LYS A 25 0.71 -19.40 -1.53
C LYS A 25 -0.45 -18.59 -2.15
N LEU A 26 -0.20 -17.95 -3.29
CA LEU A 26 -1.21 -17.20 -4.04
C LEU A 26 -2.33 -18.12 -4.56
N GLN A 27 -1.97 -19.28 -5.11
CA GLN A 27 -2.91 -20.33 -5.51
C GLN A 27 -3.77 -20.79 -4.32
N GLN A 28 -3.15 -21.04 -3.16
CA GLN A 28 -3.87 -21.43 -1.95
C GLN A 28 -4.81 -20.33 -1.45
N ASN A 29 -4.37 -19.07 -1.46
CA ASN A 29 -5.19 -17.94 -1.04
C ASN A 29 -6.40 -17.73 -1.97
N LEU A 30 -6.20 -17.87 -3.29
CA LEU A 30 -7.28 -17.84 -4.27
C LEU A 30 -8.26 -19.00 -4.05
N ALA A 31 -7.76 -20.21 -3.82
CA ALA A 31 -8.59 -21.37 -3.51
C ALA A 31 -9.44 -21.14 -2.26
N ASN A 32 -8.84 -20.64 -1.18
CA ASN A 32 -9.53 -20.31 0.06
C ASN A 32 -10.61 -19.24 -0.16
N ALA A 33 -10.28 -18.15 -0.86
CA ALA A 33 -11.23 -17.08 -1.17
C ALA A 33 -12.42 -17.57 -2.01
N MET A 34 -12.22 -18.61 -2.81
CA MET A 34 -13.24 -19.24 -3.63
C MET A 34 -13.95 -20.43 -2.96
N ASN A 35 -13.63 -20.73 -1.69
CA ASN A 35 -14.11 -21.90 -0.95
C ASN A 35 -13.81 -23.24 -1.67
N ILE A 36 -12.68 -23.34 -2.37
CA ILE A 36 -12.21 -24.60 -2.97
C ILE A 36 -11.54 -25.43 -1.88
N VAL A 37 -12.19 -26.52 -1.48
CA VAL A 37 -11.66 -27.49 -0.51
C VAL A 37 -10.80 -28.52 -1.23
N GLY A 38 -9.65 -28.89 -0.64
CA GLY A 38 -8.81 -29.97 -1.16
C GLY A 38 -8.09 -29.59 -2.46
N LEU A 39 -7.41 -28.45 -2.47
CA LEU A 39 -6.59 -28.03 -3.60
C LEU A 39 -5.53 -29.12 -3.91
N LEU A 40 -5.42 -29.50 -5.18
CA LEU A 40 -4.65 -30.67 -5.60
C LEU A 40 -3.15 -30.51 -5.32
N GLU A 41 -2.46 -31.62 -5.06
CA GLU A 41 -1.01 -31.58 -4.78
C GLU A 41 -0.19 -31.22 -6.02
N SER A 42 -0.67 -31.56 -7.22
CA SER A 42 0.05 -31.27 -8.46
C SER A 42 -0.21 -29.84 -8.95
N GLU A 43 0.87 -29.13 -9.31
CA GLU A 43 0.79 -27.75 -9.79
C GLU A 43 -0.09 -27.58 -11.06
N PRO A 44 0.05 -28.42 -12.11
CA PRO A 44 -0.78 -28.27 -13.31
C PRO A 44 -2.27 -28.39 -13.03
N GLU A 45 -2.66 -29.31 -12.14
CA GLU A 45 -4.06 -29.48 -11.77
C GLU A 45 -4.58 -28.32 -10.94
N ARG A 46 -3.79 -27.77 -10.00
CA ARG A 46 -4.15 -26.55 -9.28
C ARG A 46 -4.42 -25.39 -10.22
N VAL A 47 -3.52 -25.16 -11.16
CA VAL A 47 -3.64 -24.10 -12.16
C VAL A 47 -4.91 -24.28 -12.99
N ALA A 48 -5.17 -25.50 -13.48
CA ALA A 48 -6.36 -25.79 -14.27
C ALA A 48 -7.66 -25.55 -13.48
N VAL A 49 -7.72 -26.02 -12.22
CA VAL A 49 -8.89 -25.82 -11.36
C VAL A 49 -9.12 -24.34 -11.06
N LEU A 50 -8.07 -23.59 -10.71
CA LEU A 50 -8.19 -22.16 -10.45
C LEU A 50 -8.63 -21.40 -11.71
N MET A 51 -8.04 -21.73 -12.86
CA MET A 51 -8.37 -21.12 -14.14
C MET A 51 -9.84 -21.33 -14.51
N ASP A 52 -10.34 -22.56 -14.39
CA ASP A 52 -11.76 -22.88 -14.64
C ASP A 52 -12.68 -22.15 -13.66
N LYS A 53 -12.38 -22.23 -12.36
CA LYS A 53 -13.24 -21.66 -11.32
C LYS A 53 -13.26 -20.14 -11.29
N LEU A 54 -12.15 -19.46 -11.57
CA LEU A 54 -12.17 -18.01 -11.77
C LEU A 54 -12.82 -17.65 -13.11
N GLY A 55 -12.63 -18.45 -14.16
CA GLY A 55 -13.12 -18.16 -15.51
C GLY A 55 -14.65 -18.20 -15.63
N GLN A 56 -15.32 -18.97 -14.77
CA GLN A 56 -16.78 -19.08 -14.73
C GLN A 56 -17.48 -17.88 -14.06
N ARG A 57 -16.74 -16.90 -13.55
CA ARG A 57 -17.30 -15.76 -12.81
C ARG A 57 -16.57 -14.46 -13.10
N ARG A 58 -17.28 -13.36 -12.87
CA ARG A 58 -16.68 -12.03 -12.81
C ARG A 58 -15.95 -11.87 -11.48
N TYR A 59 -14.76 -11.28 -11.50
CA TYR A 59 -13.98 -11.08 -10.28
C TYR A 59 -13.27 -9.73 -10.25
N VAL A 60 -12.95 -9.26 -9.05
CA VAL A 60 -12.00 -8.16 -8.81
C VAL A 60 -10.89 -8.71 -7.94
N LEU A 61 -9.66 -8.75 -8.46
CA LEU A 61 -8.50 -9.24 -7.72
C LEU A 61 -7.59 -8.07 -7.36
N ILE A 62 -7.25 -7.94 -6.08
CA ILE A 62 -6.27 -6.96 -5.59
C ILE A 62 -5.02 -7.71 -5.14
N LEU A 63 -3.91 -7.46 -5.81
CA LEU A 63 -2.60 -7.98 -5.47
C LEU A 63 -1.77 -6.89 -4.82
N ASP A 64 -1.50 -7.04 -3.54
CA ASP A 64 -0.79 -6.02 -2.78
C ASP A 64 0.72 -6.29 -2.77
N ASP A 65 1.50 -5.22 -2.89
CA ASP A 65 2.97 -5.22 -2.79
C ASP A 65 3.67 -6.21 -3.75
N VAL A 66 3.41 -6.05 -5.05
CA VAL A 66 4.02 -6.89 -6.10
C VAL A 66 5.42 -6.39 -6.45
N TRP A 67 6.44 -7.23 -6.24
CA TRP A 67 7.85 -6.84 -6.42
C TRP A 67 8.47 -7.28 -7.74
N LYS A 68 7.89 -8.27 -8.42
CA LYS A 68 8.42 -8.81 -9.68
C LYS A 68 7.30 -9.24 -10.62
N LYS A 69 7.61 -9.27 -11.91
CA LYS A 69 6.73 -9.84 -12.93
C LYS A 69 6.47 -11.32 -12.64
N PHE A 70 5.24 -11.76 -12.87
CA PHE A 70 4.88 -13.17 -12.93
C PHE A 70 3.72 -13.38 -13.91
N SER A 71 3.48 -14.62 -14.32
CA SER A 71 2.38 -14.93 -15.23
C SER A 71 1.09 -15.19 -14.46
N LEU A 72 0.03 -14.45 -14.76
CA LEU A 72 -1.31 -14.76 -14.24
C LEU A 72 -1.75 -16.18 -14.61
N ALA A 73 -1.34 -16.67 -15.79
CA ALA A 73 -1.69 -18.01 -16.24
C ALA A 73 -0.99 -19.10 -15.42
N GLU A 74 0.25 -18.90 -14.99
CA GLU A 74 0.98 -19.83 -14.10
C GLU A 74 0.33 -19.92 -12.71
N VAL A 75 -0.41 -18.89 -12.31
CA VAL A 75 -1.19 -18.91 -11.06
C VAL A 75 -2.55 -19.58 -11.25
N GLY A 76 -3.07 -19.67 -12.49
CA GLY A 76 -4.45 -20.06 -12.75
C GLY A 76 -5.43 -18.88 -12.66
N ILE A 77 -4.98 -17.66 -12.94
CA ILE A 77 -5.82 -16.47 -13.04
C ILE A 77 -6.12 -16.18 -14.52
N PRO A 78 -7.38 -16.28 -14.97
CA PRO A 78 -7.77 -15.89 -16.32
C PRO A 78 -7.51 -14.40 -16.54
N LYS A 79 -6.95 -13.99 -17.67
CA LYS A 79 -6.66 -12.55 -17.90
C LYS A 79 -7.95 -11.72 -17.87
N PRO A 80 -8.00 -10.60 -17.12
CA PRO A 80 -9.13 -9.68 -17.16
C PRO A 80 -9.31 -9.09 -18.56
N THR A 81 -10.55 -9.03 -19.05
CA THR A 81 -10.91 -8.42 -20.32
C THR A 81 -12.17 -7.56 -20.17
N SER A 82 -12.42 -6.67 -21.14
CA SER A 82 -13.68 -5.92 -21.17
C SER A 82 -14.90 -6.84 -21.29
N SER A 83 -14.76 -8.00 -21.94
CA SER A 83 -15.85 -8.95 -22.18
C SER A 83 -16.20 -9.82 -20.97
N ASN A 84 -15.23 -10.21 -20.13
CA ASN A 84 -15.50 -10.98 -18.93
C ASN A 84 -15.87 -10.10 -17.72
N GLY A 85 -15.67 -8.78 -17.83
CA GLY A 85 -15.98 -7.81 -16.78
C GLY A 85 -15.10 -7.91 -15.53
N SER A 86 -14.11 -8.80 -15.54
CA SER A 86 -13.18 -8.97 -14.42
C SER A 86 -12.15 -7.84 -14.39
N LYS A 87 -11.59 -7.59 -13.21
CA LYS A 87 -10.59 -6.54 -12.98
C LYS A 87 -9.43 -7.08 -12.17
N LEU A 88 -8.23 -6.60 -12.50
CA LEU A 88 -7.03 -6.80 -11.71
C LEU A 88 -6.51 -5.43 -11.29
N VAL A 89 -6.27 -5.28 -9.99
CA VAL A 89 -5.58 -4.14 -9.42
C VAL A 89 -4.34 -4.69 -8.73
N LEU A 90 -3.20 -4.07 -8.95
CA LEU A 90 -2.00 -4.37 -8.21
C LEU A 90 -1.41 -3.10 -7.63
N THR A 91 -0.79 -3.22 -6.48
CA THR A 91 0.04 -2.17 -5.89
C THR A 91 1.50 -2.59 -5.98
N SER A 92 2.38 -1.65 -6.26
CA SER A 92 3.82 -1.89 -6.30
C SER A 92 4.55 -0.59 -5.99
N ARG A 93 5.72 -0.72 -5.36
CA ARG A 93 6.69 0.38 -5.22
C ARG A 93 7.46 0.65 -6.51
N SER A 94 7.41 -0.28 -7.48
CA SER A 94 8.08 -0.15 -8.77
C SER A 94 7.08 0.05 -9.91
N ILE A 95 7.17 1.20 -10.57
CA ILE A 95 6.41 1.48 -11.79
C ILE A 95 6.73 0.46 -12.89
N ASP A 96 7.97 -0.01 -12.95
CA ASP A 96 8.40 -0.95 -13.98
C ASP A 96 7.80 -2.33 -13.77
N VAL A 97 7.58 -2.74 -12.51
CA VAL A 97 6.80 -3.95 -12.22
C VAL A 97 5.37 -3.80 -12.74
N CYS A 98 4.70 -2.67 -12.46
CA CYS A 98 3.34 -2.42 -12.97
C CYS A 98 3.27 -2.48 -14.51
N ARG A 99 4.25 -1.87 -15.20
CA ARG A 99 4.35 -1.91 -16.67
C ARG A 99 4.59 -3.34 -17.18
N SER A 100 5.46 -4.09 -16.51
CA SER A 100 5.81 -5.46 -16.89
C SER A 100 4.65 -6.46 -16.77
N MET A 101 3.64 -6.12 -15.96
CA MET A 101 2.40 -6.86 -15.76
C MET A 101 1.28 -6.41 -16.72
N ASP A 102 1.60 -5.62 -17.76
CA ASP A 102 0.64 -5.05 -18.72
C ASP A 102 -0.49 -4.22 -18.08
N CYS A 103 -0.25 -3.64 -16.90
CA CYS A 103 -1.25 -2.85 -16.19
C CYS A 103 -1.17 -1.36 -16.53
N LYS A 104 -2.32 -0.68 -16.56
CA LYS A 104 -2.35 0.78 -16.59
C LYS A 104 -1.83 1.32 -15.26
N VAL A 105 -0.76 2.11 -15.31
CA VAL A 105 -0.16 2.70 -14.12
C VAL A 105 -0.96 3.91 -13.66
N VAL A 106 -1.35 3.90 -12.38
CA VAL A 106 -1.87 5.07 -11.66
C VAL A 106 -0.85 5.42 -10.59
N LYS A 107 -0.18 6.57 -10.74
CA LYS A 107 0.73 7.06 -9.70
C LYS A 107 -0.08 7.69 -8.58
N VAL A 108 0.24 7.26 -7.37
CA VAL A 108 -0.33 7.81 -6.15
C VAL A 108 0.66 8.84 -5.61
N PRO A 109 0.35 10.15 -5.66
CA PRO A 109 1.24 11.15 -5.10
C PRO A 109 1.23 11.09 -3.56
N PRO A 110 2.30 11.54 -2.90
CA PRO A 110 2.24 11.89 -1.48
C PRO A 110 1.14 12.92 -1.22
N LEU A 111 0.67 12.98 0.02
CA LEU A 111 -0.31 13.97 0.43
C LEU A 111 0.24 15.39 0.25
N PHE A 112 -0.63 16.31 -0.14
CA PHE A 112 -0.29 17.73 -0.11
C PHE A 112 -0.09 18.19 1.33
N HIS A 113 0.61 19.31 1.52
CA HIS A 113 0.95 19.79 2.84
C HIS A 113 -0.29 20.03 3.73
N GLU A 114 -1.38 20.57 3.16
CA GLU A 114 -2.63 20.78 3.88
C GLU A 114 -3.28 19.46 4.33
N GLU A 115 -3.38 18.48 3.42
CA GLU A 115 -3.88 17.13 3.74
C GLU A 115 -3.01 16.44 4.80
N SER A 116 -1.69 16.64 4.71
CA SER A 116 -0.72 16.11 5.67
C SER A 116 -0.90 16.72 7.06
N MET A 117 -1.12 18.04 7.12
CA MET A 117 -1.40 18.74 8.37
C MET A 117 -2.74 18.28 8.98
N ASN A 118 -3.77 18.09 8.16
CA ASN A 118 -5.05 17.57 8.63
C ASN A 118 -4.90 16.17 9.23
N LEU A 119 -4.24 15.25 8.51
CA LEU A 119 -3.96 13.89 9.01
C LEU A 119 -3.12 13.92 10.29
N PHE A 120 -2.14 14.81 10.36
CA PHE A 120 -1.31 15.00 11.56
C PHE A 120 -2.17 15.40 12.76
N LEU A 121 -3.06 16.38 12.60
CA LEU A 121 -3.91 16.88 13.67
C LEU A 121 -4.96 15.86 14.14
N GLU A 122 -5.46 15.01 13.23
CA GLU A 122 -6.33 13.89 13.59
C GLU A 122 -5.64 12.92 14.57
N HIS A 123 -4.33 12.70 14.40
CA HIS A 123 -3.55 11.76 15.21
C HIS A 123 -2.98 12.39 16.49
N ALA A 124 -2.36 13.57 16.39
CA ALA A 124 -1.79 14.30 17.52
C ALA A 124 -2.85 14.95 18.43
N GLY A 125 -4.02 15.22 17.86
CA GLY A 125 -5.13 15.94 18.49
C GLY A 125 -5.01 17.45 18.33
N HIS A 126 -6.13 18.12 18.03
CA HIS A 126 -6.18 19.57 17.81
C HIS A 126 -5.75 20.44 19.01
N GLY A 127 -5.57 19.86 20.20
CA GLY A 127 -5.07 20.56 21.38
C GLY A 127 -3.68 21.18 21.18
N VAL A 128 -2.84 20.59 20.33
CA VAL A 128 -1.48 21.09 20.03
C VAL A 128 -1.50 22.50 19.40
N LEU A 129 -2.59 22.87 18.73
CA LEU A 129 -2.77 24.19 18.13
C LEU A 129 -2.97 25.31 19.17
N LYS A 130 -3.27 24.96 20.42
CA LYS A 130 -3.45 25.93 21.51
C LYS A 130 -2.12 26.47 22.06
N VAL A 131 -0.99 25.91 21.64
CA VAL A 131 0.36 26.30 22.06
C VAL A 131 1.04 27.04 20.90
N PRO A 132 1.04 28.39 20.86
CA PRO A 132 1.53 29.14 19.70
C PRO A 132 2.97 28.85 19.31
N SER A 133 3.83 28.54 20.29
CA SER A 133 5.23 28.19 20.08
C SER A 133 5.45 26.83 19.39
N LEU A 134 4.43 25.96 19.33
CA LEU A 134 4.50 24.70 18.58
C LEU A 134 4.23 24.88 17.09
N LYS A 135 3.54 25.94 16.66
CA LYS A 135 3.04 26.07 15.29
C LYS A 135 4.11 25.82 14.23
N GLU A 136 5.28 26.45 14.38
CA GLU A 136 6.41 26.28 13.46
C GLU A 136 7.05 24.88 13.55
N ILE A 137 7.10 24.29 14.75
CA ILE A 137 7.65 22.95 14.95
C ILE A 137 6.75 21.90 14.28
N LEU A 138 5.43 22.00 14.45
CA LEU A 138 4.46 21.11 13.82
C LEU A 138 4.52 21.19 12.29
N ASP A 139 4.57 22.40 11.74
CA ASP A 139 4.71 22.62 10.28
C ASP A 139 5.97 21.96 9.74
N ASN A 140 7.10 22.13 10.45
CA ASN A 140 8.36 21.50 10.08
C ASN A 140 8.28 19.97 10.16
N ILE A 141 7.73 19.39 11.22
CA ILE A 141 7.56 17.93 11.34
C ILE A 141 6.76 17.39 10.16
N VAL A 142 5.62 18.02 9.86
CA VAL A 142 4.75 17.60 8.73
C VAL A 142 5.50 17.68 7.40
N ARG A 143 6.34 18.70 7.19
CA ARG A 143 7.20 18.80 5.99
C ARG A 143 8.25 17.69 5.93
N GLU A 144 8.91 17.39 7.04
CA GLU A 144 9.92 16.33 7.11
C GLU A 144 9.31 14.94 6.87
N CYS A 145 8.03 14.73 7.22
CA CYS A 145 7.31 13.49 6.86
C CYS A 145 7.05 13.33 5.36
N GLY A 146 7.29 14.35 4.52
CA GLY A 146 7.26 14.24 3.07
C GLY A 146 5.91 13.87 2.45
N GLY A 147 4.80 14.12 3.16
CA GLY A 147 3.45 13.76 2.71
C GLY A 147 3.15 12.26 2.77
N LEU A 148 3.98 11.45 3.42
CA LEU A 148 3.77 10.01 3.59
C LEU A 148 2.77 9.75 4.73
N PRO A 149 1.56 9.21 4.45
CA PRO A 149 0.51 9.06 5.46
C PRO A 149 0.94 8.27 6.69
N LEU A 150 1.69 7.17 6.49
CA LEU A 150 2.16 6.32 7.59
C LEU A 150 3.17 7.05 8.48
N ALA A 151 4.12 7.78 7.89
CA ALA A 151 5.10 8.56 8.65
C ALA A 151 4.41 9.64 9.50
N ILE A 152 3.44 10.35 8.90
CA ILE A 152 2.64 11.37 9.57
C ILE A 152 1.89 10.76 10.76
N ALA A 153 1.15 9.66 10.54
CA ALA A 153 0.35 9.02 11.57
C ALA A 153 1.19 8.52 12.75
N VAL A 154 2.36 7.93 12.47
CA VAL A 154 3.28 7.42 13.49
C VAL A 154 3.85 8.55 14.34
N ILE A 155 4.42 9.60 13.72
CA ILE A 155 5.02 10.72 14.45
C ILE A 155 3.95 11.52 15.21
N ALA A 156 2.81 11.81 14.59
CA ALA A 156 1.74 12.53 15.24
C ALA A 156 1.16 11.73 16.42
N GLY A 157 0.95 10.42 16.24
CA GLY A 157 0.44 9.53 17.27
C GLY A 157 1.38 9.37 18.45
N SER A 158 2.70 9.29 18.22
CA SER A 158 3.70 9.17 19.29
C SER A 158 3.77 10.42 20.17
N MET A 159 3.40 11.58 19.62
CA MET A 159 3.43 12.86 20.33
C MET A 159 2.07 13.28 20.93
N LYS A 160 1.06 12.42 20.82
CA LYS A 160 -0.30 12.70 21.29
C LYS A 160 -0.32 12.97 22.81
N GLY A 161 -0.90 14.11 23.19
CA GLY A 161 -1.02 14.53 24.59
C GLY A 161 0.22 15.19 25.18
N ILE A 162 1.32 15.28 24.43
CA ILE A 162 2.54 15.98 24.86
C ILE A 162 2.39 17.48 24.59
N ASN A 163 2.48 18.29 25.64
CA ASN A 163 2.41 19.75 25.54
C ASN A 163 3.78 20.44 25.68
N ASP A 164 4.83 19.69 26.03
CA ASP A 164 6.18 20.23 26.22
C ASP A 164 6.86 20.53 24.87
N VAL A 165 7.17 21.80 24.65
CA VAL A 165 7.83 22.32 23.45
C VAL A 165 9.22 21.70 23.25
N ALA A 166 9.95 21.37 24.32
CA ALA A 166 11.28 20.76 24.22
C ALA A 166 11.21 19.36 23.60
N GLU A 167 10.22 18.55 23.99
CA GLU A 167 9.97 17.22 23.42
C GLU A 167 9.64 17.30 21.93
N TRP A 168 8.80 18.26 21.53
CA TRP A 168 8.49 18.51 20.12
C TRP A 168 9.73 18.90 19.30
N ARG A 169 10.63 19.72 19.85
CA ARG A 169 11.90 20.06 19.19
C ARG A 169 12.84 18.86 19.08
N ASN A 170 12.89 18.02 20.11
CA ASN A 170 13.70 16.80 20.10
C ASN A 170 13.21 15.84 19.03
N SER A 171 11.90 15.58 18.96
CA SER A 171 11.28 14.74 17.93
C SER A 171 11.59 15.24 16.52
N LEU A 172 11.48 16.56 16.27
CA LEU A 172 11.86 17.14 14.98
C LEU A 172 13.35 16.93 14.65
N ARG A 173 14.24 17.06 15.63
CA ARG A 173 15.68 16.83 15.44
C ARG A 173 15.96 15.37 15.08
N GLU A 174 15.40 14.44 15.84
CA GLU A 174 15.56 12.99 15.60
C GLU A 174 15.01 12.59 14.23
N LEU A 175 13.84 13.11 13.85
CA LEU A 175 13.26 12.86 12.53
C LEU A 175 14.21 13.31 11.40
N ARG A 176 14.80 14.51 11.53
CA ARG A 176 15.77 15.03 10.55
C ARG A 176 17.03 14.19 10.45
N GLU A 177 17.54 13.68 11.58
CA GLU A 177 18.72 12.81 11.61
C GLU A 177 18.45 11.48 10.89
N HIS A 178 17.29 10.85 11.15
CA HIS A 178 16.91 9.60 10.48
C HIS A 178 16.66 9.80 8.98
N VAL A 179 15.97 10.86 8.57
CA VAL A 179 15.70 11.15 7.15
C VAL A 179 17.01 11.38 6.37
N ARG A 180 18.01 12.03 6.98
CA ARG A 180 19.33 12.19 6.36
C ARG A 180 20.03 10.85 6.18
N SER A 181 20.05 10.01 7.22
CA SER A 181 20.67 8.69 7.17
C SER A 181 20.12 7.83 6.03
N VAL A 182 18.80 7.82 5.83
CA VAL A 182 18.16 7.01 4.77
C VAL A 182 18.55 7.49 3.37
N LYS A 183 18.58 8.81 3.15
CA LYS A 183 18.99 9.36 1.84
C LYS A 183 20.40 8.97 1.45
N ASP A 184 21.30 8.88 2.43
CA ASP A 184 22.69 8.46 2.18
C ASP A 184 22.79 6.95 1.90
N THR A 185 21.86 6.14 2.42
CA THR A 185 21.84 4.69 2.17
C THR A 185 21.18 4.32 0.84
N ASP A 186 20.17 5.06 0.40
CA ASP A 186 19.51 4.84 -0.90
C ASP A 186 20.48 4.99 -2.07
N VAL A 187 21.52 5.82 -1.96
CA VAL A 187 22.55 5.98 -3.01
C VAL A 187 23.38 4.71 -3.19
N GLU A 188 23.64 3.94 -2.14
CA GLU A 188 24.51 2.74 -2.20
C GLU A 188 23.76 1.46 -2.63
N ILE A 189 22.43 1.42 -2.46
CA ILE A 189 21.64 0.19 -2.67
C ILE A 189 21.27 -0.01 -4.15
N TYR A 190 21.24 1.06 -4.97
CA TYR A 190 20.92 0.96 -6.40
C TYR A 190 22.14 0.68 -7.30
N GLU A 191 23.34 0.48 -6.75
CA GLU A 191 24.57 0.18 -7.51
C GLU A 191 24.96 -1.32 -7.57
N ARG A 192 24.04 -2.26 -7.28
CA ARG A 192 24.34 -3.71 -7.36
C ARG A 192 23.35 -4.54 -8.16
#